data_AF-A0A920SP91-F1
#
_entry.id   AF-A0A920SP91-F1
#
_cell.length_a   1.000
_cell.length_b   1.000
_cell.length_c   1.000
_cell.angle_alpha   90.00
_cell.angle_beta   90.00
_cell.angle_gamma   90.00
#
_symmetry.space_group_name_H-M   'P 1'
#
loop_
_entity.id
_entity.type
_entity.pdbx_description
1 polymer ?
#
loop_
_entity_poly.entity_id
_entity_poly.type
_entity_poly.pdbx_seq_one_letter_code
_entity_poly.pdbx_strand_id
1 'polypeptide(L)'
;MLELSRFLADGSDEITVELNANHARFSRVGAVLTTKLIDGKFPDYKAVMSQVLSQKMVADRTLLYEVLARTSVLTNEKYRGVRLDLSKGSLKVSAHNPDQEEASDEIAVDFDGGNLEIGFNVTYLMEALRAMSTERIEADLEDVNSGCMLHVPSDEDTLYLIMPMRL
;
A
#
# COMPACT_ATOMS: atom_id res chain seq x y z
N MET A 1 -1.36 14.29 12.85
CA MET A 1 -1.54 12.91 13.36
C MET A 1 -0.59 12.55 14.50
N LEU A 2 0.66 13.01 14.49
CA LEU A 2 1.68 12.68 15.52
C LEU A 2 1.24 12.98 16.98
N GLU A 3 0.47 14.05 17.19
CA GLU A 3 0.01 14.42 18.53
C GLU A 3 -1.10 13.52 19.08
N LEU A 4 -2.00 13.04 18.22
CA LEU A 4 -3.01 12.08 18.64
C LEU A 4 -2.33 10.74 18.94
N SER A 5 -1.43 10.25 18.09
CA SER A 5 -0.68 9.02 18.38
C SER A 5 0.12 9.12 19.69
N ARG A 6 0.72 10.29 19.98
CA ARG A 6 1.39 10.53 21.27
C ARG A 6 0.43 10.63 22.45
N PHE A 7 -0.75 11.20 22.25
CA PHE A 7 -1.82 11.23 23.26
C PHE A 7 -2.35 9.83 23.58
N LEU A 8 -2.40 8.96 22.57
CA LEU A 8 -2.79 7.56 22.69
C LEU A 8 -1.66 6.66 23.20
N ALA A 9 -0.40 7.06 23.01
CA ALA A 9 0.75 6.33 23.52
C ALA A 9 0.73 6.31 25.06
N ASP A 10 1.04 5.14 25.63
CA ASP A 10 1.16 4.87 27.06
C ASP A 10 -0.09 5.15 27.91
N GLY A 11 -1.15 4.39 27.68
CA GLY A 11 -2.26 4.29 28.63
C GLY A 11 -3.18 3.11 28.33
N SER A 12 -3.58 2.36 29.36
CA SER A 12 -4.71 1.41 29.31
C SER A 12 -6.04 2.10 29.64
N ASP A 13 -6.02 3.42 29.81
CA ASP A 13 -7.18 4.20 30.21
C ASP A 13 -8.19 4.29 29.07
N GLU A 14 -9.46 4.19 29.42
CA GLU A 14 -10.55 4.42 28.48
C GLU A 14 -10.49 5.85 27.93
N ILE A 15 -10.64 5.97 26.61
CA ILE A 15 -10.62 7.26 25.92
C ILE A 15 -12.03 7.58 25.44
N THR A 16 -12.58 8.69 25.92
CA THR A 16 -13.82 9.24 25.40
C THR A 16 -13.55 10.06 24.15
N VAL A 17 -14.27 9.75 23.06
CA VAL A 17 -14.21 10.50 21.80
C VAL A 17 -15.51 11.29 21.62
N GLU A 18 -15.40 12.60 21.48
CA GLU A 18 -16.51 13.51 21.18
C GLU A 18 -16.28 14.16 19.82
N LEU A 19 -17.27 14.08 18.93
CA LEU A 19 -17.22 14.65 17.59
C LEU A 19 -18.34 15.66 17.39
N ASN A 20 -18.00 16.81 16.84
CA ASN A 20 -18.97 17.76 16.27
C ASN A 20 -18.55 18.14 14.84
N ALA A 21 -19.31 19.00 14.18
CA ALA A 21 -19.07 19.36 12.76
C ALA A 21 -17.66 19.91 12.49
N ASN A 22 -17.03 20.57 13.48
CA ASN A 22 -15.81 21.34 13.28
C ASN A 22 -14.65 20.89 14.18
N HIS A 23 -14.89 20.03 15.17
CA HIS A 23 -13.90 19.61 16.14
C HIS A 23 -14.05 18.13 16.53
N ALA A 24 -12.93 17.51 16.83
CA ALA A 24 -12.83 16.26 17.56
C ALA A 24 -12.16 16.51 18.91
N ARG A 25 -12.69 15.92 19.97
CA ARG A 25 -12.09 15.91 21.30
C ARG A 25 -11.84 14.47 21.75
N PHE A 26 -10.66 14.25 22.32
CA PHE A 26 -10.22 13.00 22.91
C PHE A 26 -9.89 13.27 24.38
N SER A 27 -10.50 12.52 25.29
CA SER A 27 -10.36 12.74 26.73
C SER A 27 -9.97 11.44 27.44
N ARG A 28 -9.01 11.52 28.35
CA ARG A 28 -8.64 10.47 29.31
C ARG A 28 -8.41 11.09 30.69
N VAL A 29 -8.16 10.27 31.71
CA VAL A 29 -7.88 10.78 33.05
C VAL A 29 -6.67 11.73 33.01
N GLY A 30 -6.87 12.98 33.43
CA GLY A 30 -5.82 14.00 33.52
C GLY A 30 -5.38 14.64 32.20
N ALA A 31 -5.98 14.30 31.05
CA ALA A 31 -5.60 14.88 29.77
C ALA A 31 -6.77 15.00 28.78
N VAL A 32 -6.81 16.12 28.05
CA VAL A 32 -7.78 16.38 26.98
C VAL A 32 -7.06 16.95 25.77
N LEU A 33 -7.30 16.36 24.60
CA LEU A 33 -6.84 16.84 23.30
C LEU A 33 -8.04 17.28 22.47
N THR A 34 -8.01 18.51 21.96
CA THR A 34 -9.05 19.02 21.03
C THR A 34 -8.38 19.46 19.73
N THR A 35 -8.93 19.03 18.59
CA THR A 35 -8.46 19.41 17.25
C THR A 35 -9.62 19.91 16.41
N LYS A 36 -9.32 20.84 15.49
CA LYS A 36 -10.25 21.20 14.41
C LYS A 36 -10.32 20.07 13.39
N LEU A 37 -11.49 19.85 12.83
CA LEU A 37 -11.69 19.00 11.66
C LEU A 37 -11.36 19.79 10.40
N ILE A 38 -10.93 19.08 9.36
CA ILE A 38 -10.78 19.66 8.03
C ILE A 38 -12.17 19.89 7.47
N ASP A 39 -12.48 21.14 7.13
CA ASP A 39 -13.72 21.49 6.44
C ASP A 39 -13.61 21.07 4.97
N GLY A 40 -14.36 20.04 4.60
CA GLY A 40 -14.34 19.47 3.27
C GLY A 40 -15.08 18.15 3.20
N LYS A 41 -15.61 17.86 2.02
CA LYS A 41 -16.17 16.54 1.73
C LYS A 41 -15.04 15.57 1.43
N PHE A 42 -14.88 14.55 2.27
CA PHE A 42 -13.97 13.46 1.97
C PHE A 42 -14.40 12.77 0.67
N PRO A 43 -13.47 12.41 -0.24
CA PRO A 43 -13.80 11.72 -1.47
C PRO A 43 -14.57 10.41 -1.21
N ASP A 44 -15.43 10.02 -2.15
CA ASP A 44 -16.11 8.72 -2.08
C ASP A 44 -15.12 7.60 -2.43
N TYR A 45 -14.31 7.21 -1.44
CA TYR A 45 -13.27 6.20 -1.61
C TYR A 45 -13.85 4.81 -1.94
N LYS A 46 -15.10 4.54 -1.57
CA LYS A 46 -15.76 3.24 -1.80
C LYS A 46 -15.82 2.90 -3.29
N ALA A 47 -16.02 3.92 -4.14
CA ALA A 47 -16.05 3.74 -5.59
C ALA A 47 -14.71 3.22 -6.15
N VAL A 48 -13.58 3.57 -5.51
CA VAL A 48 -12.26 3.10 -5.93
C VAL A 48 -11.95 1.72 -5.34
N MET A 49 -12.56 1.36 -4.21
CA MET A 49 -12.39 0.04 -3.59
C MET A 49 -13.26 -1.05 -4.24
N SER A 50 -14.30 -0.70 -5.01
CA SER A 50 -15.19 -1.65 -5.67
C SER A 50 -14.68 -2.16 -7.03
N GLN A 51 -13.37 -2.17 -7.24
CA GLN A 51 -12.77 -2.70 -8.48
C GLN A 51 -12.93 -4.23 -8.53
N VAL A 52 -13.17 -4.77 -9.72
CA VAL A 52 -13.18 -6.21 -9.94
C VAL A 52 -11.74 -6.63 -10.26
N LEU A 53 -11.13 -7.38 -9.35
CA LEU A 53 -9.75 -7.83 -9.43
C LEU A 53 -9.76 -9.37 -9.44
N SER A 54 -9.53 -9.97 -10.60
CA SER A 54 -9.65 -11.42 -10.80
C SER A 54 -8.32 -12.17 -10.67
N GLN A 55 -7.21 -11.46 -10.74
CA GLN A 55 -5.87 -12.03 -10.79
C GLN A 55 -5.25 -11.98 -9.39
N LYS A 56 -5.17 -13.13 -8.72
CA LYS A 56 -4.68 -13.24 -7.34
C LYS A 56 -3.26 -13.79 -7.33
N MET A 57 -2.33 -13.02 -6.76
CA MET A 57 -0.94 -13.43 -6.56
C MET A 57 -0.63 -13.52 -5.06
N VAL A 58 -0.04 -14.62 -4.61
CA VAL A 58 0.50 -14.74 -3.25
C VAL A 58 2.02 -14.73 -3.29
N ALA A 59 2.64 -13.93 -2.43
CA ALA A 59 4.10 -13.80 -2.36
C ALA A 59 4.61 -13.75 -0.92
N ASP A 60 5.90 -14.06 -0.74
CA ASP A 60 6.61 -13.76 0.49
C ASP A 60 6.82 -12.24 0.60
N ARG A 61 6.32 -11.67 1.69
CA ARG A 61 6.33 -10.22 1.94
C ARG A 61 7.74 -9.66 1.96
N THR A 62 8.68 -10.40 2.57
CA THR A 62 10.06 -9.95 2.76
C THR A 62 10.81 -10.00 1.44
N LEU A 63 10.71 -11.09 0.69
CA LEU A 63 11.33 -11.22 -0.63
C LEU A 63 10.80 -10.16 -1.60
N LEU A 64 9.48 -9.94 -1.64
CA LEU A 64 8.88 -8.90 -2.47
C LEU A 64 9.40 -7.50 -2.09
N TYR A 65 9.46 -7.20 -0.79
CA TYR A 65 10.01 -5.94 -0.30
C TYR A 65 11.47 -5.74 -0.72
N GLU A 66 12.30 -6.78 -0.59
CA GLU A 66 13.71 -6.70 -0.95
C GLU A 66 13.93 -6.50 -2.46
N VAL A 67 13.17 -7.19 -3.31
CA VAL A 67 13.19 -7.00 -4.76
C VAL A 67 12.80 -5.58 -5.13
N LEU A 68 11.72 -5.06 -4.55
CA LEU A 68 11.29 -3.67 -4.77
C LEU A 68 12.36 -2.69 -4.30
N ALA A 69 13.01 -2.95 -3.17
CA ALA A 69 14.08 -2.10 -2.66
C ALA A 69 15.31 -2.09 -3.59
N ARG A 70 15.76 -3.26 -4.07
CA ARG A 70 16.90 -3.35 -5.00
C ARG A 70 16.62 -2.68 -6.34
N THR A 71 15.43 -2.92 -6.90
CA THR A 71 15.02 -2.31 -8.18
C THR A 71 14.78 -0.81 -8.04
N SER A 72 14.36 -0.32 -6.87
CA SER A 72 14.14 1.10 -6.60
C SER A 72 15.37 1.99 -6.76
N VAL A 73 16.58 1.42 -6.65
CA VAL A 73 17.86 2.14 -6.72
C VAL A 73 18.04 2.86 -8.07
N LEU A 74 17.57 2.26 -9.16
CA LEU A 74 17.66 2.82 -10.51
C LEU A 74 16.36 3.51 -10.95
N THR A 75 15.44 3.81 -10.03
CA THR A 75 14.24 4.58 -10.36
C THR A 75 14.54 6.08 -10.43
N ASN A 76 13.89 6.78 -11.36
CA ASN A 76 13.92 8.24 -11.40
C ASN A 76 13.38 8.83 -10.08
N GLU A 77 14.12 9.74 -9.45
CA GLU A 77 13.72 10.40 -8.19
C GLU A 77 12.36 11.08 -8.25
N LYS A 78 11.93 11.56 -9.43
CA LYS A 78 10.67 12.29 -9.60
C LYS A 78 9.45 11.37 -9.65
N TYR A 79 9.57 10.16 -10.19
CA TYR A 79 8.41 9.29 -10.47
C TYR A 79 8.47 7.95 -9.74
N ARG A 80 9.66 7.47 -9.36
CA ARG A 80 9.87 6.24 -8.59
C ARG A 80 9.10 5.03 -9.16
N GLY A 81 9.04 4.93 -10.49
CA GLY A 81 8.24 3.95 -11.20
C GLY A 81 8.94 2.60 -11.35
N VAL A 82 8.22 1.52 -11.04
CA VAL A 82 8.63 0.12 -11.28
C VAL A 82 7.57 -0.59 -12.10
N ARG A 83 8.01 -1.43 -13.04
CA ARG A 83 7.18 -2.33 -13.81
C ARG A 83 7.15 -3.70 -13.15
N LEU A 84 5.95 -4.23 -12.98
CA LEU A 84 5.68 -5.58 -12.51
C LEU A 84 5.24 -6.42 -13.71
N ASP A 85 6.06 -7.40 -14.08
CA ASP A 85 5.78 -8.38 -15.12
C ASP A 85 5.43 -9.70 -14.42
N LEU A 86 4.14 -9.99 -14.33
CA LEU A 86 3.61 -11.17 -13.67
C LEU A 86 3.35 -12.28 -14.69
N SER A 87 3.83 -13.48 -14.38
CA SER A 87 3.64 -14.70 -15.17
C SER A 87 3.46 -15.90 -14.24
N LYS A 88 3.02 -17.03 -14.79
CA LYS A 88 2.74 -18.23 -13.98
C LYS A 88 3.96 -18.64 -13.14
N GLY A 89 3.81 -18.56 -11.82
CA GLY A 89 4.84 -18.89 -10.84
C GLY A 89 5.94 -17.84 -10.62
N SER A 90 5.91 -16.69 -11.30
CA SER A 90 7.00 -15.71 -11.24
C SER A 90 6.53 -14.26 -11.37
N LEU A 91 7.14 -13.39 -10.57
CA LEU A 91 7.04 -11.94 -10.68
C LEU A 91 8.43 -11.37 -10.99
N LYS A 92 8.56 -10.75 -12.16
CA LYS A 92 9.73 -9.94 -12.51
C LYS A 92 9.42 -8.48 -12.23
N VAL A 93 10.37 -7.80 -11.59
CA VAL A 93 10.31 -6.37 -11.29
C VAL A 93 11.41 -5.67 -12.07
N SER A 94 11.08 -4.59 -12.75
CA SER A 94 12.05 -3.79 -13.50
C SER A 94 11.88 -2.29 -13.27
N ALA A 95 12.99 -1.56 -13.35
CA ALA A 95 13.05 -0.11 -13.26
C ALA A 95 14.06 0.43 -14.27
N HIS A 96 13.78 1.62 -14.81
CA HIS A 96 14.70 2.34 -15.68
C HIS A 96 14.96 3.76 -15.17
N ASN A 97 16.18 4.24 -15.35
CA ASN A 97 16.51 5.66 -15.15
C ASN A 97 16.50 6.42 -16.49
N PRO A 98 16.54 7.77 -16.47
CA PRO A 98 16.61 8.58 -17.69
C PRO A 98 17.84 8.30 -18.57
N ASP A 99 18.90 7.74 -17.98
CA ASP A 99 20.15 7.36 -18.65
C ASP A 99 20.09 5.95 -19.27
N GLN A 100 18.90 5.33 -19.30
CA GLN A 100 18.62 3.98 -19.84
C GLN A 100 19.34 2.84 -19.12
N GLU A 101 19.76 3.04 -17.88
CA GLU A 101 20.19 1.95 -17.02
C GLU A 101 18.96 1.19 -16.51
N GLU A 102 19.05 -0.13 -16.51
CA GLU A 102 17.98 -1.04 -16.11
C GLU A 102 18.38 -1.79 -14.84
N ALA A 103 17.48 -1.79 -13.84
CA ALA A 103 17.51 -2.77 -12.76
C ALA A 103 16.38 -3.75 -13.02
N SER A 104 16.69 -5.05 -12.94
CA SER A 104 15.67 -6.07 -12.95
C SER A 104 16.00 -7.19 -11.98
N ASP A 105 14.97 -7.71 -11.34
CA ASP A 105 15.05 -8.80 -10.39
C ASP A 105 13.76 -9.63 -10.47
N GLU A 106 13.82 -10.89 -10.06
CA GLU A 106 12.73 -11.86 -10.24
C GLU A 106 12.58 -12.72 -8.99
N ILE A 107 11.33 -12.94 -8.58
CA ILE A 107 10.98 -13.82 -7.46
C ILE A 107 9.91 -14.83 -7.85
N ALA A 108 10.00 -16.00 -7.23
CA ALA A 108 8.92 -16.98 -7.28
C ALA A 108 7.71 -16.46 -6.48
N VAL A 109 6.53 -16.60 -7.07
CA VAL A 109 5.23 -16.26 -6.47
C VAL A 109 4.23 -17.36 -6.77
N ASP A 110 3.19 -17.47 -5.94
CA ASP A 110 2.06 -18.34 -6.25
C ASP A 110 1.05 -17.54 -7.09
N PHE A 111 1.08 -17.81 -8.39
CA PHE A 111 0.23 -17.19 -9.40
C PHE A 111 0.00 -18.16 -10.56
N ASP A 112 -1.27 -18.37 -10.91
CA ASP A 112 -1.69 -19.26 -12.01
C ASP A 112 -2.54 -18.53 -13.07
N GLY A 113 -2.53 -17.20 -13.05
CA GLY A 113 -3.30 -16.37 -13.97
C GLY A 113 -2.61 -16.10 -15.31
N GLY A 114 -3.18 -15.15 -16.07
CA GLY A 114 -2.60 -14.70 -17.34
C GLY A 114 -1.41 -13.77 -17.14
N ASN A 115 -0.58 -13.60 -18.18
CA ASN A 115 0.53 -12.64 -18.11
C ASN A 115 0.00 -11.21 -17.96
N LEU A 116 0.57 -10.45 -17.04
CA LEU A 116 0.21 -9.06 -16.77
C LEU A 116 1.47 -8.20 -16.70
N GLU A 117 1.38 -6.98 -17.23
CA GLU A 117 2.41 -5.96 -17.13
C GLU A 117 1.77 -4.69 -16.59
N ILE A 118 2.19 -4.25 -15.39
CA ILE A 118 1.58 -3.10 -14.70
C ILE A 118 2.67 -2.23 -14.05
N GLY A 119 2.54 -0.91 -14.20
CA GLY A 119 3.45 0.06 -13.60
C GLY A 119 2.93 0.61 -12.28
N PHE A 120 3.80 0.75 -11.27
CA PHE A 120 3.46 1.30 -9.97
C PHE A 120 4.54 2.25 -9.44
N ASN A 121 4.17 3.08 -8.47
CA ASN A 121 5.16 3.75 -7.62
C ASN A 121 5.74 2.74 -6.63
N VAL A 122 7.04 2.47 -6.70
CA VAL A 122 7.71 1.50 -5.83
C VAL A 122 7.59 1.88 -4.35
N THR A 123 7.58 3.17 -4.04
CA THR A 123 7.51 3.69 -2.67
C THR A 123 6.20 3.28 -2.02
N TYR A 124 5.08 3.39 -2.73
CA TYR A 124 3.76 3.05 -2.18
C TYR A 124 3.61 1.56 -1.93
N LEU A 125 4.12 0.71 -2.85
CA LEU A 125 4.17 -0.74 -2.63
C LEU A 125 5.01 -1.07 -1.38
N MET A 126 6.21 -0.48 -1.27
CA MET A 126 7.09 -0.70 -0.12
C MET A 126 6.49 -0.20 1.20
N GLU A 127 5.75 0.90 1.20
CA GLU A 127 5.05 1.42 2.39
C GLU A 127 3.92 0.50 2.84
N ALA A 128 3.12 -0.03 1.90
CA ALA A 128 2.08 -1.01 2.21
C ALA A 128 2.69 -2.29 2.82
N LEU A 129 3.75 -2.83 2.22
CA LEU A 129 4.44 -4.03 2.71
C LEU A 129 5.10 -3.85 4.09
N ARG A 130 5.50 -2.62 4.44
CA ARG A 130 6.05 -2.28 5.77
C ARG A 130 4.97 -2.21 6.84
N ALA A 131 3.74 -1.86 6.47
CA ALA A 131 2.63 -1.78 7.42
C ALA A 131 2.06 -3.16 7.78
N MET A 132 2.33 -4.18 6.95
CA MET A 132 1.92 -5.56 7.17
C MET A 132 2.95 -6.32 8.04
N SER A 133 2.46 -7.16 8.94
CA SER A 133 3.28 -7.94 9.90
C SER A 133 3.36 -9.44 9.59
N THR A 134 2.76 -9.90 8.49
CA THR A 134 2.71 -11.32 8.10
C THR A 134 3.85 -11.73 7.18
N GLU A 135 4.11 -13.04 7.08
CA GLU A 135 5.10 -13.58 6.15
C GLU A 135 4.60 -13.61 4.70
N ARG A 136 3.31 -13.90 4.51
CA ARG A 136 2.67 -13.95 3.19
C ARG A 136 1.71 -12.78 3.00
N ILE A 137 1.66 -12.28 1.78
CA ILE A 137 0.72 -11.27 1.30
C ILE A 137 -0.04 -11.80 0.09
N GLU A 138 -1.24 -11.28 -0.12
CA GLU A 138 -2.02 -11.47 -1.34
C GLU A 138 -2.13 -10.12 -2.06
N ALA A 139 -1.97 -10.16 -3.37
CA ALA A 139 -2.15 -9.03 -4.27
C ALA A 139 -3.24 -9.38 -5.28
N ASP A 140 -4.34 -8.64 -5.22
CA ASP A 140 -5.40 -8.71 -6.21
C ASP A 140 -5.15 -7.66 -7.30
N LEU A 141 -5.16 -8.12 -8.55
CA LEU A 141 -4.81 -7.38 -9.76
C LEU A 141 -5.84 -7.66 -10.86
N GLU A 142 -5.82 -6.85 -11.92
CA GLU A 142 -6.67 -7.07 -13.11
C GLU A 142 -5.94 -6.69 -14.40
N ASP A 143 -5.68 -5.39 -14.59
CA ASP A 143 -5.05 -4.85 -15.80
C ASP A 143 -4.20 -3.61 -15.50
N VAL A 144 -3.60 -3.04 -16.54
CA VAL A 144 -2.72 -1.85 -16.45
C VAL A 144 -3.42 -0.58 -15.94
N ASN A 145 -4.75 -0.53 -15.96
CA ASN A 145 -5.54 0.63 -15.52
C ASN A 145 -6.11 0.44 -14.11
N SER A 146 -6.06 -0.78 -13.59
CA SER A 146 -6.64 -1.17 -12.30
C SER A 146 -5.62 -1.04 -11.17
N GLY A 147 -6.12 -0.74 -9.98
CA GLY A 147 -5.31 -0.73 -8.77
C GLY A 147 -4.79 -2.12 -8.40
N CYS A 148 -3.69 -2.15 -7.64
CA CYS A 148 -3.26 -3.32 -6.90
C CYS A 148 -3.83 -3.23 -5.49
N MET A 149 -4.61 -4.23 -5.09
CA MET A 149 -5.09 -4.35 -3.71
C MET A 149 -4.19 -5.34 -2.98
N LEU A 150 -3.43 -4.86 -2.00
CA LEU A 150 -2.60 -5.70 -1.14
C LEU A 150 -3.30 -5.92 0.19
N HIS A 151 -3.29 -7.16 0.66
CA HIS A 151 -3.81 -7.53 1.97
C HIS A 151 -3.14 -8.79 2.51
N VAL A 152 -3.46 -9.12 3.75
CA VAL A 152 -2.99 -10.32 4.41
C VAL A 152 -3.91 -11.48 4.02
N PRO A 153 -3.38 -12.69 3.72
CA PRO A 153 -4.21 -13.86 3.50
C PRO A 153 -5.05 -14.16 4.75
N SER A 154 -6.37 -14.24 4.60
CA SER A 154 -7.35 -14.45 5.69
C SER A 154 -7.64 -13.25 6.60
N ASP A 155 -7.11 -12.06 6.30
CA ASP A 155 -7.47 -10.81 6.98
C ASP A 155 -7.83 -9.74 5.93
N GLU A 156 -9.13 -9.53 5.81
CA GLU A 156 -9.74 -8.54 4.89
C GLU A 156 -10.08 -7.22 5.61
N ASP A 157 -9.80 -7.10 6.91
CA ASP A 157 -10.11 -5.89 7.68
C ASP A 157 -9.16 -4.74 7.30
N THR A 158 -7.98 -5.07 6.79
CA THR A 158 -6.98 -4.09 6.35
C THR A 158 -6.62 -4.29 4.88
N LEU A 159 -6.99 -3.30 4.07
CA LEU A 159 -6.78 -3.29 2.63
C LEU A 159 -5.91 -2.09 2.22
N TYR A 160 -4.89 -2.34 1.40
CA TYR A 160 -4.01 -1.31 0.85
C TYR A 160 -4.22 -1.23 -0.66
N LEU A 161 -4.76 -0.12 -1.14
CA LEU A 161 -4.98 0.11 -2.56
C LEU A 161 -3.89 1.03 -3.14
N ILE A 162 -3.13 0.51 -4.11
CA ILE A 162 -2.10 1.25 -4.82
C ILE A 162 -2.57 1.44 -6.27
N MET A 163 -2.70 2.68 -6.71
CA MET A 163 -3.11 2.99 -8.09
C MET A 163 -1.93 2.84 -9.06
N PRO A 164 -2.17 2.37 -10.30
CA PRO A 164 -1.12 2.20 -11.28
C PRO A 164 -0.63 3.55 -11.80
N MET A 165 0.58 3.53 -12.34
CA MET A 165 1.20 4.65 -13.04
C MET A 165 1.43 4.29 -14.50
N ARG A 166 1.31 5.28 -15.38
CA ARG A 166 1.82 5.15 -16.75
C ARG A 166 3.34 5.32 -16.70
N LEU A 167 4.06 4.24 -17.00
CA LEU A 167 5.51 4.21 -17.17
C LEU A 167 5.90 4.52 -18.61
#